data_AF-A0A0C3EJZ8-F1
#
_entry.id   AF-A0A0C3EJZ8-F1
#
_cell.length_a   1.000
_cell.length_b   1.000
_cell.length_c   1.000
_cell.angle_alpha   90.00
_cell.angle_beta   90.00
_cell.angle_gamma   90.00
#
_symmetry.space_group_name_H-M   'P 1'
#
loop_
_entity.id
_entity.type
_entity.pdbx_description
1 polymer ?
#
loop_
_entity_poly.entity_id
_entity_poly.type
_entity_poly.pdbx_seq_one_letter_code
_entity_poly.pdbx_strand_id
1 'polypeptide(L)'
;TPLHRDPHSQSNWYDILVSVGEYKDCYLDIPTLSLKLEYSPGTIVAFSSCLLRHGVNKVDGHRCCFAYYMRDNIHNFLHVPATEW
;
A
#
# COMPACT_ATOMS: atom_id res chain seq x y z
N THR A 1 -7.35 0.76 8.40
CA THR A 1 -8.08 0.15 7.25
C THR A 1 -8.21 -1.35 7.47
N PRO A 2 -9.39 -1.95 7.23
CA PRO A 2 -9.57 -3.41 7.32
C PRO A 2 -8.59 -4.17 6.42
N LEU A 3 -8.39 -5.46 6.68
CA LEU A 3 -7.53 -6.32 5.85
C LEU A 3 -8.15 -6.57 4.46
N HIS A 4 -7.46 -6.17 3.39
CA HIS A 4 -7.93 -6.24 2.00
C HIS A 4 -6.76 -6.47 1.03
N ARG A 5 -7.09 -6.61 -0.25
CA ARG A 5 -6.17 -6.48 -1.39
C ARG A 5 -6.71 -5.37 -2.28
N ASP A 6 -5.85 -4.79 -3.10
CA ASP A 6 -6.27 -3.82 -4.12
C ASP A 6 -6.33 -4.50 -5.49
N PRO A 7 -7.49 -5.05 -5.90
CA PRO A 7 -7.60 -5.89 -7.11
C PRO A 7 -7.41 -5.12 -8.42
N HIS A 8 -7.32 -3.79 -8.35
CA HIS A 8 -7.12 -2.92 -9.50
C HIS A 8 -5.70 -2.38 -9.60
N SER A 9 -4.83 -2.71 -8.63
CA SER A 9 -3.40 -2.45 -8.76
C SER A 9 -2.75 -3.51 -9.66
N GLN A 10 -1.61 -3.17 -10.25
CA GLN A 10 -0.85 -4.05 -11.12
C GLN A 10 0.02 -5.00 -10.28
N SER A 11 -0.15 -6.32 -10.48
CA SER A 11 0.44 -7.34 -9.60
C SER A 11 1.96 -7.36 -9.58
N ASN A 12 2.57 -7.06 -10.71
CA ASN A 12 4.00 -6.98 -10.93
C ASN A 12 4.50 -5.56 -10.65
N TRP A 13 3.84 -4.72 -9.86
CA TRP A 13 4.36 -3.40 -9.49
C TRP A 13 4.26 -3.22 -7.98
N TYR A 14 4.98 -2.23 -7.46
CA TYR A 14 4.86 -1.84 -6.07
C TYR A 14 3.90 -0.67 -5.93
N ASP A 15 2.99 -0.83 -4.98
CA ASP A 15 2.24 0.27 -4.40
C ASP A 15 3.09 0.86 -3.28
N ILE A 16 3.23 2.18 -3.31
CA ILE A 16 4.05 2.93 -2.37
C ILE A 16 3.09 3.66 -1.42
N LEU A 17 3.14 3.29 -0.16
CA LEU A 17 2.39 3.93 0.91
C LEU A 17 3.34 4.82 1.72
N VAL A 18 3.04 6.12 1.75
CA VAL A 18 3.78 7.11 2.53
C VAL A 18 2.90 7.54 3.71
N SER A 19 3.39 7.34 4.93
CA SER A 19 2.62 7.67 6.13
C SER A 19 3.10 8.97 6.75
N VAL A 20 2.17 9.90 7.01
CA VAL A 20 2.45 11.21 7.59
C VAL A 20 1.39 11.60 8.62
N GLY A 21 1.74 12.57 9.46
CA GLY A 21 0.84 13.13 10.47
C GLY A 21 1.33 12.87 11.90
N GLU A 22 0.42 13.06 12.85
CA GLU A 22 0.70 12.99 14.28
C GLU A 22 -0.11 11.87 14.91
N TYR A 23 0.53 10.70 15.06
CA TYR A 23 -0.05 9.51 15.65
C TYR A 23 1.07 8.59 16.17
N LYS A 24 0.70 7.57 16.94
CA LYS A 24 1.60 6.52 17.46
C LYS A 24 0.97 5.13 17.30
N ASP A 25 1.76 4.09 17.56
CA ASP A 25 1.28 2.69 17.63
C ASP A 25 0.52 2.22 16.38
N CYS A 26 1.00 2.68 15.21
CA CYS A 26 0.47 2.29 13.91
C CYS A 26 1.27 1.12 13.35
N TYR A 27 0.56 0.13 12.83
CA TYR A 27 1.14 -1.08 12.27
C TYR A 27 0.46 -1.43 10.95
N LEU A 28 1.27 -1.73 9.94
CA LEU A 28 0.83 -2.36 8.70
C LEU A 28 0.95 -3.87 8.88
N ASP A 29 -0.18 -4.55 8.85
CA ASP A 29 -0.26 -6.01 8.90
C ASP A 29 -0.30 -6.56 7.48
N ILE A 30 0.56 -7.53 7.18
CA ILE A 30 0.61 -8.27 5.92
C ILE A 30 0.56 -9.77 6.23
N PRO A 31 -0.64 -10.33 6.51
CA PRO A 31 -0.77 -11.71 6.98
C PRO A 31 -0.29 -12.75 5.98
N THR A 32 -0.31 -12.45 4.67
CA THR A 32 0.20 -13.37 3.63
C THR A 32 1.68 -13.71 3.84
N LEU A 33 2.43 -12.82 4.50
CA LEU A 33 3.85 -13.00 4.81
C LEU A 33 4.10 -13.22 6.31
N SER A 34 3.04 -13.29 7.13
CA SER A 34 3.15 -13.28 8.60
C SER A 34 3.95 -12.09 9.14
N LEU A 35 3.84 -10.92 8.50
CA LEU A 35 4.57 -9.71 8.86
C LEU A 35 3.65 -8.68 9.50
N LYS A 36 4.18 -8.02 10.54
CA LYS A 36 3.59 -6.81 11.13
C LYS A 36 4.69 -5.76 11.23
N LEU A 37 4.54 -4.69 10.46
CA LEU A 37 5.55 -3.64 10.34
C LEU A 37 5.12 -2.43 11.15
N GLU A 38 6.05 -1.83 11.91
CA GLU A 38 5.80 -0.52 12.50
C GLU A 38 5.63 0.51 11.37
N TYR A 39 4.51 1.22 11.40
CA TYR A 39 4.08 2.12 10.33
C TYR A 39 3.92 3.56 10.84
N SER A 40 4.98 4.04 11.47
CA SER A 40 5.11 5.35 12.11
C SER A 40 5.15 6.51 11.09
N PRO A 41 4.86 7.76 11.51
CA PRO A 41 4.98 8.92 10.62
C PRO A 41 6.39 9.02 10.02
N GLY A 42 6.50 9.34 8.73
CA GLY A 42 7.76 9.41 8.00
C GLY A 42 8.20 8.09 7.36
N THR A 43 7.42 7.02 7.49
CA THR A 43 7.71 5.73 6.85
C THR A 43 7.18 5.65 5.42
N ILE A 44 7.91 4.93 4.58
CA ILE A 44 7.51 4.56 3.22
C ILE A 44 7.56 3.03 3.14
N VAL A 45 6.47 2.41 2.71
CA VAL A 45 6.41 0.96 2.47
C VAL A 45 6.02 0.72 1.02
N ALA A 46 6.84 -0.07 0.31
CA ALA A 46 6.59 -0.46 -1.07
C ALA A 46 6.31 -1.96 -1.15
N PHE A 47 5.16 -2.36 -1.67
CA PHE A 47 4.78 -3.77 -1.82
C PHE A 47 3.66 -3.93 -2.86
N SER A 48 3.44 -5.13 -3.38
CA SER A 48 2.32 -5.40 -4.30
C SER A 48 1.02 -5.62 -3.51
N SER A 49 0.16 -4.60 -3.47
CA SER A 49 -1.13 -4.63 -2.77
C SER A 49 -2.17 -5.52 -3.45
N CYS A 50 -1.99 -5.79 -4.76
CA CYS A 50 -2.79 -6.75 -5.51
C CYS A 50 -2.53 -8.19 -5.03
N LEU A 51 -1.27 -8.53 -4.73
CA LEU A 51 -0.90 -9.88 -4.30
C LEU A 51 -1.02 -10.07 -2.78
N LEU A 52 -0.61 -9.07 -2.01
CA LEU A 52 -0.47 -9.17 -0.57
C LEU A 52 -1.70 -8.60 0.15
N ARG A 53 -2.39 -9.45 0.91
CA ARG A 53 -3.48 -9.01 1.76
C ARG A 53 -2.88 -8.17 2.89
N HIS A 54 -3.39 -6.97 3.10
CA HIS A 54 -2.80 -6.00 4.01
C HIS A 54 -3.86 -5.13 4.69
N GLY A 55 -3.51 -4.50 5.79
CA GLY A 55 -4.38 -3.58 6.52
C GLY A 55 -3.64 -2.84 7.62
N VAL A 56 -4.26 -1.78 8.13
CA VAL A 56 -3.65 -0.91 9.16
C VAL A 56 -4.59 -0.84 10.34
N ASN A 57 -4.09 -1.02 11.56
CA ASN A 57 -4.91 -0.91 12.76
C ASN A 57 -5.51 0.50 12.91
N LYS A 58 -6.54 0.60 13.77
CA LYS A 58 -7.02 1.91 14.21
C LYS A 58 -5.96 2.53 15.12
N VAL A 59 -5.77 3.84 14.98
CA VAL A 59 -4.83 4.64 15.78
C VAL A 59 -5.55 5.86 16.34
N ASP A 60 -5.04 6.36 17.46
CA ASP A 60 -5.41 7.68 17.99
C ASP A 60 -4.53 8.76 17.34
N GLY A 61 -5.10 9.94 17.10
CA GLY A 61 -4.44 11.06 16.43
C GLY A 61 -4.78 11.18 14.94
N HIS A 62 -3.98 11.98 14.22
CA HIS A 62 -4.21 12.31 12.82
C HIS A 62 -3.24 11.55 11.91
N ARG A 63 -3.71 10.44 11.35
CA ARG A 63 -2.98 9.67 10.35
C ARG A 63 -3.46 10.01 8.94
N CYS A 64 -2.54 10.46 8.10
CA CYS A 64 -2.73 10.62 6.66
C CYS A 64 -1.78 9.68 5.90
N CYS A 65 -2.24 9.15 4.77
CA CYS A 65 -1.47 8.23 3.95
C CYS A 65 -1.59 8.65 2.49
N PHE A 66 -0.46 8.88 1.82
CA PHE A 66 -0.43 8.98 0.36
C PHE A 66 -0.20 7.58 -0.20
N ALA A 67 -1.08 7.14 -1.10
CA ALA A 67 -0.96 5.87 -1.78
C ALA A 67 -0.68 6.13 -3.26
N TYR A 68 0.47 5.66 -3.73
CA TYR A 68 0.86 5.68 -5.14
C TYR A 68 0.76 4.24 -5.65
N TYR A 69 -0.01 4.04 -6.71
CA TYR A 69 -0.28 2.72 -7.26
C TYR A 69 -0.44 2.80 -8.77
N MET A 70 -0.16 1.69 -9.45
CA MET A 70 -0.32 1.60 -10.90
C MET A 70 -1.58 0.84 -11.26
N ARG A 71 -2.29 1.30 -12.29
CA ARG A 71 -3.47 0.61 -12.83
C ARG A 71 -3.28 0.31 -14.31
N ASP A 72 -3.58 -0.93 -14.70
CA ASP A 72 -3.50 -1.37 -16.09
C ASP A 72 -4.40 -0.55 -17.02
N ASN A 73 -5.56 -0.10 -16.53
CA ASN A 73 -6.49 0.66 -17.36
C ASN A 73 -5.92 2.02 -17.81
N ILE A 74 -5.03 2.64 -17.04
CA ILE A 74 -4.36 3.90 -17.42
C ILE A 74 -3.31 3.63 -18.49
N HIS A 75 -2.52 2.57 -18.34
CA HIS A 75 -1.55 2.14 -19.35
C HIS A 75 -2.22 1.77 -20.67
N ASN A 76 -3.29 0.97 -20.61
CA ASN A 76 -4.07 0.58 -21.77
C ASN A 76 -4.69 1.79 -22.48
N PHE A 77 -5.21 2.75 -21.71
CA PHE A 77 -5.77 4.00 -22.26
C PHE A 77 -4.70 4.84 -22.98
N LEU A 78 -3.50 4.93 -22.43
CA LEU A 78 -2.39 5.69 -23.02
C LEU A 78 -1.58 4.90 -24.06
N HIS A 79 -1.93 3.64 -24.30
CA HIS A 79 -1.16 2.71 -25.14
C HIS A 79 0.33 2.61 -24.73
N VAL A 80 0.60 2.74 -23.43
CA VAL A 80 1.94 2.58 -22.86
C VAL A 80 2.04 1.17 -22.30
N PRO A 81 2.97 0.32 -22.80
CA PRO A 81 3.13 -1.02 -22.26
C PRO A 81 3.52 -0.95 -20.78
N ALA A 82 3.01 -1.88 -19.97
CA ALA A 82 3.52 -2.05 -18.62
C ALA A 82 4.96 -2.56 -18.71
N THR A 83 5.87 -1.97 -17.94
CA THR A 83 7.22 -2.53 -17.80
C THR A 83 7.14 -3.83 -17.02
N GLU A 84 7.78 -4.86 -17.55
CA GLU A 84 8.06 -6.12 -16.86
C GLU A 84 9.31 -5.94 -15.97
N TRP A 85 9.43 -6.75 -14.90
CA TRP A 85 10.64 -6.81 -14.08
C TRP A 85 11.72 -7.65 -14.75
#